data_AF-A0A1N6Z648-F1
#
_entry.id   AF-A0A1N6Z648-F1
#
_cell.length_a   1.000
_cell.length_b   1.000
_cell.length_c   1.000
_cell.angle_alpha   90.00
_cell.angle_beta   90.00
_cell.angle_gamma   90.00
#
_symmetry.space_group_name_H-M   'P 1'
#
loop_
_entity.id
_entity.type
_entity.pdbx_description
1 polymer ?
#
loop_
_entity_poly.entity_id
_entity_poly.type
_entity_poly.pdbx_seq_one_letter_code
_entity_poly.pdbx_strand_id
1 'polypeptide(L)'
;MGYVIETLAAVSRGEEVLPAFEDWGNLLVLGLKSFVVNIAYTIVPTLIIIVSLVVGLSGAGSTDTSGLGAGLGIVSLVGVLVGFFLSLPIAYIIPAAYTNLGRTGKMGSAFDFETLKPVVTTKKYFFGALFSFFIFMAVGIVFTIVSFFTLGLGYVFYPFVMFWVYLAGSYMFGLAFKETTQNQQNQPPETNVSFAN
;
A
#
# COMPACT_ATOMS: atom_id res chain seq x y z
N MET A 1 -9.79 1.96 8.56
CA MET A 1 -8.49 2.56 8.18
C MET A 1 -7.78 3.20 9.36
N GLY A 2 -8.38 4.12 10.12
CA GLY A 2 -7.74 4.71 11.30
C GLY A 2 -7.15 3.69 12.28
N TYR A 3 -7.93 2.66 12.61
CA TYR A 3 -7.48 1.59 13.51
C TYR A 3 -6.33 0.75 12.95
N VAL A 4 -6.31 0.52 11.63
CA VAL A 4 -5.21 -0.19 10.95
C VAL A 4 -3.92 0.62 11.09
N ILE A 5 -4.01 1.94 10.96
CA ILE A 5 -2.85 2.84 11.04
C ILE A 5 -2.37 3.00 12.48
N GLU A 6 -3.30 3.08 13.43
CA GLU A 6 -2.96 3.09 14.84
C GLU A 6 -2.28 1.79 15.27
N THR A 7 -2.81 0.64 14.83
CA THR A 7 -2.20 -0.68 15.03
C THR A 7 -0.80 -0.73 14.41
N LEU A 8 -0.66 -0.30 13.16
CA LEU A 8 0.62 -0.24 12.46
C LEU A 8 1.64 0.61 13.25
N ALA A 9 1.21 1.75 13.78
CA ALA A 9 2.05 2.61 14.59
C ALA A 9 2.41 1.98 15.94
N ALA A 10 1.45 1.37 16.65
CA ALA A 10 1.66 0.66 17.91
C ALA A 10 2.68 -0.48 17.76
N VAL A 11 2.48 -1.35 16.78
CA VAL A 11 3.40 -2.46 16.50
C VAL A 11 4.78 -1.92 16.07
N SER A 12 4.85 -0.82 15.31
CA SER A 12 6.13 -0.18 14.98
C SER A 12 6.87 0.41 16.19
N ARG A 13 6.16 0.72 17.28
CA ARG A 13 6.74 1.14 18.57
C ARG A 13 7.10 -0.07 19.45
N GLY A 14 6.74 -1.27 19.02
CA GLY A 14 7.03 -2.51 19.72
C GLY A 14 6.02 -2.87 20.80
N GLU A 15 4.84 -2.22 20.80
CA GLU A 15 3.72 -2.56 21.67
C GLU A 15 3.16 -3.94 21.30
N GLU A 16 3.01 -4.81 22.30
CA GLU A 16 2.52 -6.19 22.12
C GLU A 16 1.00 -6.30 22.22
N VAL A 17 0.36 -5.29 22.82
CA VAL A 17 -1.10 -5.22 22.98
C VAL A 17 -1.67 -4.34 21.88
N LEU A 18 -2.72 -4.82 21.20
CA LEU A 18 -3.42 -4.04 20.18
C LEU A 18 -4.10 -2.80 20.80
N PRO A 19 -4.18 -1.67 20.09
CA PRO A 19 -4.86 -0.48 20.58
C PRO A 19 -6.31 -0.77 20.97
N ALA A 20 -6.81 -0.10 22.02
CA ALA A 20 -8.22 -0.18 22.37
C ALA A 20 -9.08 0.57 21.34
N PHE A 21 -10.24 0.03 21.01
CA PHE A 21 -11.15 0.62 20.03
C PHE A 21 -12.11 1.63 20.70
N GLU A 22 -11.53 2.66 21.32
CA GLU A 22 -12.27 3.61 22.18
C GLU A 22 -12.17 5.06 21.71
N ASP A 23 -11.04 5.47 21.11
CA ASP A 23 -10.85 6.84 20.60
C ASP A 23 -11.35 7.00 19.15
N TRP A 24 -12.67 6.89 18.99
CA TRP A 24 -13.33 6.99 17.69
C TRP A 24 -13.06 8.31 16.96
N GLY A 25 -12.86 9.40 17.71
CA GLY A 25 -12.54 10.71 17.15
C GLY A 25 -11.17 10.71 16.48
N ASN A 26 -10.13 10.25 17.19
CA ASN A 26 -8.80 10.13 16.62
C ASN A 26 -8.75 9.11 15.48
N LEU A 27 -9.44 7.96 15.63
CA LEU A 27 -9.57 6.94 14.59
C LEU A 27 -10.18 7.49 13.29
N LEU A 28 -11.23 8.32 13.41
CA LEU A 28 -11.84 8.97 12.24
C LEU A 28 -10.87 9.94 11.58
N VAL A 29 -10.18 10.77 12.36
CA VAL A 29 -9.19 11.75 11.86
C VAL A 29 -8.01 11.06 11.16
N LEU A 30 -7.48 9.98 11.74
CA LEU A 30 -6.45 9.13 11.14
C LEU A 30 -6.95 8.51 9.83
N GLY A 31 -8.18 8.00 9.83
CA GLY A 31 -8.84 7.48 8.64
C GLY A 31 -8.92 8.53 7.53
N LEU A 32 -9.39 9.74 7.83
CA LEU A 32 -9.51 10.81 6.86
C LEU A 32 -8.14 11.26 6.32
N LYS A 33 -7.14 11.46 7.20
CA LYS A 33 -5.77 11.79 6.78
C LYS A 33 -5.20 10.72 5.85
N SER A 34 -5.41 9.45 6.18
CA SER A 34 -4.93 8.33 5.35
C SER A 34 -5.60 8.25 3.99
N PHE A 35 -6.87 8.64 3.90
CA PHE A 35 -7.61 8.73 2.65
C PHE A 35 -7.04 9.84 1.77
N VAL A 36 -6.78 11.03 2.32
CA VAL A 36 -6.13 12.13 1.59
C VAL A 36 -4.74 11.73 1.12
N VAL A 37 -3.96 11.08 1.99
CA VAL A 37 -2.63 10.55 1.63
C VAL A 37 -2.76 9.53 0.49
N ASN A 38 -3.72 8.61 0.57
CA ASN A 38 -3.93 7.62 -0.49
C ASN A 38 -4.17 8.29 -1.85
N ILE A 39 -5.12 9.24 -1.90
CA ILE A 39 -5.42 10.01 -3.11
C ILE A 39 -4.16 10.72 -3.62
N ALA A 40 -3.43 11.42 -2.76
CA ALA A 40 -2.23 12.15 -3.17
C ALA A 40 -1.18 11.24 -3.81
N TYR A 41 -1.02 10.02 -3.29
CA TYR A 41 -0.10 9.02 -3.85
C TYR A 41 -0.62 8.40 -5.16
N THR A 42 -1.93 8.11 -5.27
CA THR A 42 -2.46 7.30 -6.38
C THR A 42 -3.10 8.11 -7.50
N ILE A 43 -3.27 9.43 -7.35
CA ILE A 43 -4.00 10.23 -8.33
C ILE A 43 -3.41 10.13 -9.75
N VAL A 44 -2.08 10.17 -9.88
CA VAL A 44 -1.40 10.09 -11.18
C VAL A 44 -1.65 8.75 -11.89
N PRO A 45 -1.31 7.58 -11.32
CA PRO A 45 -1.58 6.31 -12.00
C PRO A 45 -3.08 6.08 -12.22
N THR A 46 -3.94 6.49 -11.29
CA THR A 46 -5.40 6.36 -11.45
C THR A 46 -5.91 7.18 -12.63
N LEU A 47 -5.47 8.43 -12.80
CA LEU A 47 -5.87 9.26 -13.94
C LEU A 47 -5.39 8.66 -15.27
N ILE A 48 -4.16 8.13 -15.32
CA ILE A 48 -3.65 7.47 -16.52
C ILE A 48 -4.53 6.28 -16.89
N ILE A 49 -4.88 5.42 -15.92
CA ILE A 49 -5.75 4.27 -16.15
C ILE A 49 -7.14 4.73 -16.63
N ILE A 50 -7.75 5.71 -15.97
CA ILE A 50 -9.08 6.22 -16.35
C ILE A 50 -9.08 6.75 -17.78
N VAL A 51 -8.12 7.62 -18.12
CA VAL A 51 -8.02 8.18 -19.48
C VAL A 51 -7.81 7.06 -20.50
N SER A 52 -6.95 6.10 -20.19
CA SER A 52 -6.65 4.97 -21.09
C SER A 52 -7.87 4.09 -21.32
N LEU A 53 -8.66 3.81 -20.28
CA LEU A 53 -9.92 3.07 -20.40
C LEU A 53 -10.96 3.83 -21.22
N VAL A 54 -11.10 5.15 -21.02
CA VAL A 54 -12.02 5.99 -21.81
C VAL A 54 -11.64 5.99 -23.30
N VAL A 55 -10.35 6.09 -23.61
CA VAL A 55 -9.83 5.99 -24.98
C VAL A 55 -10.07 4.61 -25.60
N GLY A 56 -9.95 3.54 -24.81
CA GLY A 56 -10.27 2.19 -25.28
C GLY A 56 -11.76 2.00 -25.59
N LEU A 57 -12.62 2.51 -24.71
CA LEU A 57 -14.08 2.42 -24.86
C LEU A 57 -14.59 3.22 -26.07
N SER A 58 -13.99 4.37 -26.39
CA SER A 58 -14.36 5.13 -27.59
C SER A 58 -14.00 4.40 -28.89
N GLY A 59 -12.96 3.55 -28.88
CA GLY A 59 -12.60 2.68 -29.98
C GLY A 59 -13.48 1.42 -30.10
N ALA A 60 -14.00 0.90 -28.99
CA ALA A 60 -14.85 -0.30 -29.00
C ALA A 60 -16.27 -0.06 -29.55
N GLY A 61 -16.75 1.19 -29.50
CA GLY A 61 -18.04 1.58 -30.06
C GLY A 61 -18.02 1.96 -31.55
N SER A 62 -16.86 1.97 -32.19
CA SER A 62 -16.75 2.33 -33.61
C SER A 62 -17.01 1.11 -34.50
N THR A 63 -17.88 1.25 -35.50
CA THR A 63 -18.11 0.24 -36.55
C THR A 63 -17.06 0.31 -37.66
N ASP A 64 -15.96 1.01 -37.41
CA ASP A 64 -14.94 1.34 -38.41
C ASP A 64 -14.04 0.16 -38.72
N THR A 65 -13.97 -0.22 -40.00
CA THR A 65 -13.07 -1.26 -40.52
C THR A 65 -11.64 -0.75 -40.76
N SER A 66 -11.36 0.52 -40.44
CA SER A 66 -10.14 1.26 -40.77
C SER A 66 -8.94 0.94 -39.87
N GLY A 67 -9.04 -0.02 -38.95
CA GLY A 67 -8.00 -0.36 -37.98
C GLY A 67 -7.85 0.64 -36.82
N LEU A 68 -8.54 1.78 -36.87
CA LEU A 68 -8.52 2.81 -35.82
C LEU A 68 -8.99 2.26 -34.46
N GLY A 69 -10.07 1.47 -34.44
CA GLY A 69 -10.56 0.83 -33.21
C GLY A 69 -9.52 -0.11 -32.58
N ALA A 70 -8.80 -0.88 -33.40
CA ALA A 70 -7.71 -1.73 -32.93
C ALA A 70 -6.53 -0.90 -32.38
N GLY A 71 -6.17 0.21 -33.04
CA GLY A 71 -5.15 1.14 -32.56
C GLY A 71 -5.48 1.75 -31.20
N LEU A 72 -6.72 2.21 -31.01
CA LEU A 72 -7.18 2.76 -29.73
C LEU A 72 -7.21 1.70 -28.61
N GLY A 73 -7.56 0.45 -28.95
CA GLY A 73 -7.47 -0.68 -28.03
C GLY A 73 -6.05 -0.96 -27.54
N ILE A 74 -5.06 -0.91 -28.44
CA ILE A 74 -3.65 -1.07 -28.08
C ILE A 74 -3.18 0.10 -27.20
N VAL A 75 -3.51 1.34 -27.55
CA VAL A 75 -3.17 2.52 -26.75
C VAL A 75 -3.77 2.43 -25.34
N SER A 76 -5.02 1.99 -25.25
CA SER A 76 -5.70 1.74 -23.98
C SER A 76 -4.95 0.72 -23.12
N LEU A 77 -4.61 -0.44 -23.70
CA LEU A 77 -3.87 -1.48 -22.99
C LEU A 77 -2.51 -0.98 -22.49
N VAL A 78 -1.75 -0.30 -23.35
CA VAL A 78 -0.45 0.28 -22.99
C VAL A 78 -0.60 1.27 -21.84
N GLY A 79 -1.59 2.17 -21.91
CA GLY A 79 -1.81 3.15 -20.86
C GLY A 79 -2.26 2.53 -19.53
N VAL A 80 -3.09 1.49 -19.56
CA VAL A 80 -3.44 0.70 -18.36
C VAL A 80 -2.21 0.03 -17.76
N LEU A 81 -1.36 -0.58 -18.59
CA LEU A 81 -0.11 -1.20 -18.13
C LEU A 81 0.83 -0.16 -17.52
N VAL A 82 0.99 1.01 -18.13
CA VAL A 82 1.80 2.11 -17.59
C VAL A 82 1.27 2.54 -16.23
N GLY A 83 -0.04 2.78 -16.10
CA GLY A 83 -0.63 3.16 -14.82
C GLY A 83 -0.49 2.06 -13.76
N PHE A 84 -0.63 0.79 -14.14
CA PHE A 84 -0.39 -0.35 -13.26
C PHE A 84 1.06 -0.39 -12.76
N PHE A 85 2.05 -0.31 -13.65
CA PHE A 85 3.46 -0.34 -13.25
C PHE A 85 3.87 0.89 -12.42
N LEU A 86 3.29 2.07 -12.69
CA LEU A 86 3.47 3.25 -11.84
C LEU A 86 2.90 3.06 -10.43
N SER A 87 1.81 2.28 -10.28
CA SER A 87 1.20 2.02 -8.98
C SER A 87 2.02 1.10 -8.07
N LEU A 88 2.89 0.25 -8.62
CA LEU A 88 3.70 -0.70 -7.84
C LEU A 88 4.65 -0.03 -6.83
N PRO A 89 5.52 0.94 -7.21
CA PRO A 89 6.37 1.62 -6.25
C PRO A 89 5.55 2.42 -5.22
N ILE A 90 4.40 2.95 -5.60
CA ILE A 90 3.48 3.64 -4.69
C ILE A 90 2.93 2.65 -3.65
N ALA A 91 2.43 1.49 -4.08
CA ALA A 91 1.92 0.45 -3.20
C ALA A 91 3.00 -0.05 -2.22
N TYR A 92 4.26 -0.05 -2.64
CA TYR A 92 5.41 -0.37 -1.78
C TYR A 92 5.68 0.69 -0.71
N ILE A 93 5.49 1.98 -1.00
CA ILE A 93 5.81 3.09 -0.09
C ILE A 93 4.66 3.37 0.91
N ILE A 94 3.41 3.13 0.50
CA ILE A 94 2.21 3.45 1.29
C ILE A 94 2.24 2.89 2.73
N PRO A 95 2.61 1.62 2.99
CA PRO A 95 2.68 1.11 4.36
C PRO A 95 3.61 1.92 5.24
N ALA A 96 4.82 2.26 4.77
CA ALA A 96 5.75 3.10 5.51
C ALA A 96 5.20 4.53 5.74
N ALA A 97 4.55 5.12 4.73
CA ALA A 97 3.90 6.43 4.85
C ALA A 97 2.79 6.42 5.93
N TYR A 98 1.97 5.37 5.96
CA TYR A 98 0.96 5.17 6.99
C TYR A 98 1.56 4.93 8.38
N THR A 99 2.64 4.17 8.49
CA THR A 99 3.35 4.01 9.78
C THR A 99 3.80 5.37 10.31
N ASN A 100 4.43 6.19 9.48
CA ASN A 100 4.92 7.51 9.91
C ASN A 100 3.77 8.45 10.26
N LEU A 101 2.68 8.42 9.47
CA LEU A 101 1.44 9.15 9.76
C LEU A 101 0.86 8.77 11.13
N GLY A 102 0.75 7.46 11.41
CA GLY A 102 0.23 6.97 12.68
C GLY A 102 1.14 7.28 13.88
N ARG A 103 2.45 7.32 13.67
CA ARG A 103 3.42 7.67 14.73
C ARG A 103 3.40 9.15 15.10
N THR A 104 3.27 10.04 14.13
CA THR A 104 3.37 11.49 14.37
C THR A 104 2.01 12.19 14.48
N GLY A 105 0.95 11.56 13.96
CA GLY A 105 -0.38 12.16 13.80
C GLY A 105 -0.43 13.28 12.74
N LYS A 106 0.69 13.63 12.08
CA LYS A 106 0.78 14.73 11.12
C LYS A 106 0.66 14.21 9.69
N MET A 107 -0.24 14.78 8.90
CA MET A 107 -0.43 14.35 7.50
C MET A 107 0.85 14.50 6.66
N GLY A 108 1.61 15.58 6.88
CA GLY A 108 2.86 15.85 6.15
C GLY A 108 3.95 14.79 6.36
N SER A 109 3.94 14.06 7.48
CA SER A 109 4.95 13.01 7.72
C SER A 109 4.81 11.82 6.77
N ALA A 110 3.61 11.62 6.19
CA ALA A 110 3.40 10.59 5.18
C ALA A 110 4.22 10.84 3.91
N PHE A 111 4.65 12.09 3.66
CA PHE A 111 5.41 12.50 2.48
C PHE A 111 6.88 12.83 2.80
N ASP A 112 7.31 12.54 4.02
CA ASP A 112 8.69 12.77 4.46
C ASP A 112 9.60 11.66 3.92
N PHE A 113 10.03 11.82 2.66
CA PHE A 113 10.85 10.83 1.97
C PHE A 113 12.23 10.63 2.61
N GLU A 114 12.75 11.62 3.35
CA GLU A 114 14.01 11.49 4.07
C GLU A 114 13.87 10.47 5.20
N THR A 115 12.76 10.54 5.94
CA THR A 115 12.42 9.55 6.98
C THR A 115 12.03 8.19 6.39
N LEU A 116 11.32 8.16 5.26
CA LEU A 116 10.85 6.90 4.67
C LEU A 116 11.94 6.10 3.97
N LYS A 117 12.89 6.77 3.30
CA LYS A 117 13.89 6.12 2.43
C LYS A 117 14.69 5.02 3.15
N PRO A 118 15.27 5.23 4.34
CA PRO A 118 16.03 4.20 5.05
C PRO A 118 15.20 2.94 5.35
N VAL A 119 13.92 3.11 5.66
CA VAL A 119 12.99 2.02 5.97
C VAL A 119 12.69 1.21 4.72
N VAL A 120 12.23 1.87 3.65
CA VAL A 120 11.79 1.19 2.43
C VAL A 120 12.95 0.55 1.65
N THR A 121 14.20 0.96 1.89
CA THR A 121 15.38 0.34 1.28
C THR A 121 15.86 -0.93 2.02
N THR A 122 15.29 -1.25 3.18
CA THR A 122 15.76 -2.37 3.98
C THR A 122 15.23 -3.71 3.44
N LYS A 123 16.10 -4.74 3.38
CA LYS A 123 15.73 -6.10 2.94
C LYS A 123 14.51 -6.66 3.69
N LYS A 124 14.41 -6.40 4.99
CA LYS A 124 13.27 -6.84 5.81
C LYS A 124 11.95 -6.22 5.36
N TYR A 125 11.94 -4.92 5.08
CA TYR A 125 10.76 -4.24 4.55
C TYR A 125 10.38 -4.81 3.19
N PHE A 126 11.36 -5.07 2.33
CA PHE A 126 11.13 -5.72 1.03
C PHE A 126 10.44 -7.08 1.18
N PHE A 127 10.95 -7.97 2.05
CA PHE A 127 10.31 -9.26 2.29
C PHE A 127 8.92 -9.12 2.93
N GLY A 128 8.73 -8.20 3.88
CA GLY A 128 7.41 -7.91 4.46
C GLY A 128 6.40 -7.47 3.41
N ALA A 129 6.82 -6.61 2.47
CA ALA A 129 6.01 -6.19 1.34
C ALA A 129 5.72 -7.35 0.37
N LEU A 130 6.71 -8.18 0.10
CA LEU A 130 6.57 -9.35 -0.78
C LEU A 130 5.60 -10.38 -0.21
N PHE A 131 5.71 -10.74 1.08
CA PHE A 131 4.75 -11.65 1.72
C PHE A 131 3.34 -11.07 1.75
N SER A 132 3.21 -9.77 2.06
CA SER A 132 1.92 -9.09 2.02
C SER A 132 1.30 -9.14 0.63
N PHE A 133 2.10 -8.89 -0.41
CA PHE A 133 1.66 -9.01 -1.80
C PHE A 133 1.09 -10.41 -2.11
N PHE A 134 1.78 -11.48 -1.71
CA PHE A 134 1.28 -12.84 -1.90
C PHE A 134 0.00 -13.13 -1.11
N ILE A 135 -0.14 -12.60 0.11
CA ILE A 135 -1.37 -12.72 0.91
C ILE A 135 -2.53 -12.01 0.21
N PHE A 136 -2.34 -10.76 -0.23
CA PHE A 136 -3.37 -10.02 -0.97
C PHE A 136 -3.75 -10.73 -2.27
N MET A 137 -2.77 -11.26 -3.00
CA MET A 137 -3.02 -12.03 -4.22
C MET A 137 -3.82 -13.31 -3.93
N ALA A 138 -3.43 -14.09 -2.91
CA ALA A 138 -4.14 -15.31 -2.52
C ALA A 138 -5.59 -15.02 -2.11
N VAL A 139 -5.81 -13.99 -1.29
CA VAL A 139 -7.16 -13.54 -0.89
C VAL A 139 -7.96 -13.09 -2.11
N GLY A 140 -7.35 -12.33 -3.03
CA GLY A 140 -7.99 -11.87 -4.26
C GLY A 140 -8.44 -13.04 -5.17
N ILE A 141 -7.58 -14.06 -5.31
CA ILE A 141 -7.92 -15.28 -6.07
C ILE A 141 -9.09 -16.01 -5.40
N VAL A 142 -9.03 -16.24 -4.09
CA VAL A 142 -10.12 -16.88 -3.34
C VAL A 142 -11.43 -16.12 -3.51
N PHE A 143 -11.42 -14.79 -3.41
CA PHE A 143 -12.61 -13.98 -3.64
C PHE A 143 -13.13 -14.04 -5.06
N THR A 144 -12.25 -14.08 -6.05
CA THR A 144 -12.65 -14.22 -7.45
C THR A 144 -13.35 -15.55 -7.67
N ILE A 145 -12.81 -16.64 -7.12
CA ILE A 145 -13.39 -17.98 -7.19
C ILE A 145 -14.74 -18.02 -6.47
N VAL A 146 -14.80 -17.59 -5.20
CA VAL A 146 -16.04 -17.59 -4.40
C VAL A 146 -17.11 -16.73 -5.09
N SER A 147 -16.75 -15.55 -5.57
CA SER A 147 -17.70 -14.66 -6.25
C SER A 147 -18.18 -15.24 -7.57
N PHE A 148 -17.33 -15.94 -8.31
CA PHE A 148 -17.75 -16.66 -9.51
C PHE A 148 -18.81 -17.72 -9.20
N PHE A 149 -18.60 -18.55 -8.18
CA PHE A 149 -19.56 -19.60 -7.79
C PHE A 149 -20.83 -19.08 -7.10
N THR A 150 -20.76 -17.90 -6.49
CA THR A 150 -21.89 -17.27 -5.78
C THR A 150 -22.60 -16.20 -6.60
N LEU A 151 -22.32 -16.11 -7.91
CA LEU A 151 -22.88 -15.11 -8.82
C LEU A 151 -22.71 -13.67 -8.30
N GLY A 152 -21.56 -13.38 -7.69
CA GLY A 152 -21.19 -12.08 -7.16
C GLY A 152 -21.59 -11.83 -5.70
N LEU A 153 -22.38 -12.69 -5.06
CA LEU A 153 -22.76 -12.52 -3.65
C LEU A 153 -21.54 -12.56 -2.71
N GLY A 154 -20.46 -13.23 -3.09
CA GLY A 154 -19.20 -13.22 -2.37
C GLY A 154 -18.65 -11.81 -2.11
N TYR A 155 -18.84 -10.86 -3.03
CA TYR A 155 -18.34 -9.50 -2.87
C TYR A 155 -19.01 -8.72 -1.73
N VAL A 156 -20.20 -9.12 -1.27
CA VAL A 156 -20.87 -8.52 -0.11
C VAL A 156 -20.01 -8.65 1.15
N PHE A 157 -19.26 -9.75 1.29
CA PHE A 157 -18.39 -10.01 2.43
C PHE A 157 -16.96 -9.48 2.24
N TYR A 158 -16.62 -8.97 1.05
CA TYR A 158 -15.29 -8.44 0.73
C TYR A 158 -14.79 -7.39 1.73
N PRO A 159 -15.54 -6.32 2.09
CA PRO A 159 -15.06 -5.32 3.03
C PRO A 159 -14.75 -5.91 4.42
N PHE A 160 -15.52 -6.89 4.89
CA PHE A 160 -15.30 -7.54 6.18
C PHE A 160 -14.01 -8.36 6.21
N VAL A 161 -13.73 -9.13 5.16
CA VAL A 161 -12.50 -9.91 5.09
C VAL A 161 -11.28 -9.00 4.91
N MET A 162 -11.38 -7.99 4.04
CA MET A 162 -10.28 -7.06 3.80
C MET A 162 -9.87 -6.30 5.05
N PHE A 163 -10.81 -5.97 5.94
CA PHE A 163 -10.48 -5.38 7.23
C PHE A 163 -9.47 -6.24 8.03
N TRP A 164 -9.72 -7.55 8.14
CA TRP A 164 -8.81 -8.46 8.84
C TRP A 164 -7.49 -8.66 8.10
N VAL A 165 -7.50 -8.69 6.77
CA VAL A 165 -6.28 -8.77 5.95
C VAL A 165 -5.40 -7.53 6.16
N TYR A 166 -6.00 -6.33 6.22
CA TYR A 166 -5.27 -5.11 6.52
C TYR A 166 -4.68 -5.11 7.94
N LEU A 167 -5.39 -5.67 8.92
CA LEU A 167 -4.85 -5.84 10.28
C LEU A 167 -3.66 -6.81 10.30
N ALA A 168 -3.78 -7.97 9.65
CA ALA A 168 -2.67 -8.93 9.53
C ALA A 168 -1.44 -8.29 8.86
N GLY A 169 -1.66 -7.56 7.76
CA GLY A 169 -0.60 -6.81 7.09
C GLY A 169 0.05 -5.78 8.02
N SER A 170 -0.75 -5.01 8.77
CA SER A 170 -0.21 -4.00 9.69
C SER A 170 0.68 -4.60 10.79
N TYR A 171 0.31 -5.78 11.30
CA TYR A 171 1.12 -6.50 12.26
C TYR A 171 2.47 -6.95 11.64
N MET A 172 2.44 -7.52 10.44
CA MET A 172 3.66 -7.95 9.73
C MET A 172 4.62 -6.79 9.44
N PHE A 173 4.10 -5.67 8.93
CA PHE A 173 4.91 -4.49 8.64
C PHE A 173 5.42 -3.79 9.90
N GLY A 174 4.61 -3.73 10.96
CA GLY A 174 5.03 -3.17 12.24
C GLY A 174 6.18 -3.95 12.87
N LEU A 175 6.13 -5.30 12.84
CA LEU A 175 7.20 -6.16 13.33
C LEU A 175 8.50 -5.97 12.55
N ALA A 176 8.40 -5.91 11.21
CA ALA A 176 9.55 -5.65 10.36
C ALA A 176 10.21 -4.30 10.71
N PHE A 177 9.42 -3.28 11.05
CA PHE A 177 9.92 -1.96 11.46
C PHE A 177 10.65 -2.03 12.82
N LYS A 178 10.05 -2.66 13.85
CA LYS A 178 10.62 -2.81 15.20
C LYS A 178 12.03 -3.41 15.18
N GLU A 179 12.19 -4.54 14.50
CA GLU A 179 13.48 -5.24 14.47
C GLU A 179 14.58 -4.47 13.75
N THR A 180 14.23 -3.62 12.77
CA THR A 180 15.24 -2.80 12.06
C THR A 180 15.78 -1.68 12.94
N THR A 181 14.92 -1.02 13.71
CA THR A 181 15.33 0.04 14.63
C THR A 181 16.14 -0.51 15.81
N GLN A 182 15.76 -1.67 16.36
CA GLN A 182 16.52 -2.31 17.45
C GLN A 182 17.91 -2.78 16.99
N ASN A 183 18.05 -3.30 15.77
CA ASN A 183 19.34 -3.73 15.25
C ASN A 183 20.30 -2.56 14.97
N GLN A 184 19.79 -1.36 14.65
CA GLN A 184 20.62 -0.16 14.50
C GLN A 184 21.08 0.42 15.84
N GLN A 185 20.27 0.29 16.90
CA GLN A 185 20.67 0.71 18.26
C GLN A 185 21.64 -0.26 18.94
N ASN A 186 21.65 -1.53 18.53
CA ASN A 186 22.54 -2.57 19.07
C ASN A 186 23.81 -2.80 18.24
N GLN A 187 24.09 -1.97 17.22
CA GLN A 187 25.41 -1.97 16.59
C GLN A 187 26.42 -1.30 17.55
N PRO A 188 27.50 -1.99 17.97
CA PRO A 188 28.56 -1.35 18.72
C PRO A 188 29.12 -0.19 17.88
N PRO A 189 29.56 0.93 18.52
CA PRO A 189 30.14 2.05 17.80
C PRO A 189 31.24 1.51 16.89
N GLU A 190 31.22 1.90 15.61
CA GLU A 190 32.29 1.57 14.69
C GLU A 190 33.60 1.99 15.36
N THR A 191 34.39 1.00 15.80
CA THR A 191 35.73 1.23 16.27
C THR A 191 36.47 1.78 15.07
N ASN A 192 36.61 3.10 15.07
CA ASN A 192 37.38 3.86 14.11
C ASN A 192 38.85 3.41 14.29
N VAL A 193 39.22 2.30 13.65
CA VAL A 193 40.61 1.88 13.54
C VAL A 193 41.25 2.84 12.56
N SER A 194 41.69 3.95 13.15
CA SER A 194 42.73 4.82 12.63
C SER A 194 43.93 3.95 12.31
N PHE A 195 44.08 3.56 11.04
CA PHE A 195 45.33 3.03 10.52
C PHE A 195 46.33 4.18 10.46
N ALA A 196 46.98 4.45 11.60
CA ALA A 196 48.29 5.07 11.60
C ALA A 196 49.30 3.96 11.28
N ASN A 197 49.78 3.95 10.03
CA ASN A 197 51.17 3.70 9.63
C ASN A 197 51.29 3.75 8.10
#